data_AF-A0A7H4PLQ1-F1
#
_entry.id   AF-A0A7H4PLQ1-F1
#
_cell.length_a   1.000
_cell.length_b   1.000
_cell.length_c   1.000
_cell.angle_alpha   90.00
_cell.angle_beta   90.00
_cell.angle_gamma   90.00
#
_symmetry.space_group_name_H-M   'P 1'
#
loop_
_entity.id
_entity.type
_entity.pdbx_description
1 polymer ?
#
loop_
_entity_poly.entity_id
_entity_poly.type
_entity_poly.pdbx_seq_one_letter_code
_entity_poly.pdbx_strand_id
1 'polypeptide(L)' 'MRRYGSRHLARPWLDSGAWTALELENPFPDAACCLTWQQSDASPALLWLLDYLGDSETLNREWLRAPE' A
#
# COMPACT_ATOMS: atom_id res chain seq x y z
N MET A 1 -18.69 16.18 6.01
CA MET A 1 -17.68 15.62 6.94
C MET A 1 -16.40 15.38 6.17
N ARG A 2 -15.25 15.94 6.60
CA ARG A 2 -13.95 15.71 5.95
C ARG A 2 -13.28 14.49 6.59
N ARG A 3 -12.74 13.59 5.77
CA ARG A 3 -12.03 12.38 6.21
C ARG A 3 -10.61 12.40 5.67
N TYR A 4 -9.65 12.03 6.51
CA TYR A 4 -8.25 11.84 6.13
C TYR A 4 -7.95 10.34 6.14
N GLY A 5 -7.19 9.86 5.17
CA GLY A 5 -6.88 8.44 5.02
C GLY A 5 -5.96 8.18 3.83
N SER A 6 -5.52 6.94 3.66
CA SER A 6 -4.64 6.58 2.55
C SER A 6 -5.36 6.76 1.21
N ARG A 7 -4.64 7.32 0.23
CA ARG A 7 -5.17 7.52 -1.13
C ARG A 7 -5.62 6.21 -1.77
N HIS A 8 -4.94 5.11 -1.45
CA HIS A 8 -5.28 3.77 -1.92
C HIS A 8 -6.66 3.33 -1.44
N LEU A 9 -6.98 3.53 -0.16
CA LEU A 9 -8.32 3.24 0.34
C LEU A 9 -9.34 4.17 -0.31
N ALA A 10 -9.04 5.47 -0.43
CA ALA A 10 -9.98 6.43 -1.00
C ALA A 10 -10.31 6.19 -2.50
N ARG A 11 -9.47 5.42 -3.22
CA ARG A 11 -9.50 5.31 -4.68
C ARG A 11 -10.84 4.87 -5.27
N PRO A 12 -11.52 3.82 -4.78
CA PRO A 12 -12.82 3.40 -5.31
C PRO A 12 -13.89 4.49 -5.18
N TRP A 13 -13.86 5.27 -4.10
CA TRP A 13 -14.81 6.36 -3.88
C TRP A 13 -14.51 7.59 -4.73
N LEU A 14 -13.22 7.89 -4.97
CA LEU A 14 -12.81 8.92 -5.91
C LEU A 14 -13.21 8.56 -7.34
N ASP A 15 -12.97 7.32 -7.75
CA ASP A 15 -13.29 6.84 -9.10
C ASP A 15 -14.82 6.75 -9.32
N SER A 16 -15.60 6.44 -8.28
CA SER A 16 -17.07 6.50 -8.33
C SER A 16 -17.66 7.91 -8.35
N GLY A 17 -16.84 8.95 -8.14
CA GLY A 17 -17.30 10.34 -8.00
C GLY A 17 -18.01 10.66 -6.68
N ALA A 18 -18.12 9.69 -5.76
CA ALA A 18 -18.71 9.91 -4.44
C ALA A 18 -17.88 10.88 -3.59
N TRP A 19 -16.54 10.86 -3.75
CA TRP A 19 -15.60 11.69 -3.00
C TRP A 19 -14.79 12.61 -3.93
N THR A 20 -14.32 13.73 -3.40
CA THR A 20 -13.40 14.64 -4.07
C THR A 20 -12.11 14.77 -3.25
N ALA A 21 -10.96 14.61 -3.92
CA ALA A 21 -9.66 14.77 -3.30
C ALA A 21 -9.38 16.26 -3.02
N LEU A 22 -8.82 16.55 -1.85
CA LEU A 22 -8.40 17.90 -1.46
C LEU A 22 -6.94 17.85 -1.04
N GLU A 23 -6.17 18.83 -1.49
CA GLU A 23 -4.79 18.98 -1.08
C GLU A 23 -4.74 19.55 0.34
N LEU A 24 -3.88 18.96 1.17
CA LEU A 24 -3.63 19.42 2.52
C LEU A 24 -2.64 20.59 2.47
N GLU A 25 -2.94 21.67 3.17
CA GLU A 25 -2.00 22.78 3.35
C GLU A 25 -0.69 22.33 4.04
N ASN A 26 -0.79 21.33 4.92
CA ASN A 26 0.34 20.66 5.54
C ASN A 26 0.32 19.15 5.22
N PRO A 27 1.07 18.68 4.20
CA PRO A 27 1.07 17.28 3.81
C PRO A 27 1.71 16.39 4.88
N PHE A 28 1.21 15.16 4.99
CA PHE A 28 1.90 14.11 5.75
C PHE A 28 3.03 13.53 4.91
N PRO A 29 4.14 13.09 5.53
CA PRO A 29 5.16 12.33 4.80
C PRO A 29 4.56 11.03 4.26
N ASP A 30 5.12 10.55 3.14
CA ASP A 30 4.75 9.25 2.59
C ASP A 30 4.92 8.14 3.63
N ALA A 31 3.87 7.34 3.83
CA ALA A 31 3.91 6.21 4.74
C ALA A 31 4.55 5.01 4.04
N ALA A 32 5.66 4.52 4.57
CA ALA A 32 6.28 3.30 4.06
C ALA A 32 5.37 2.08 4.35
N CYS A 33 4.98 1.36 3.30
CA CYS A 33 4.36 0.04 3.44
C CYS A 33 5.46 -1.01 3.48
N CYS A 34 5.65 -1.65 4.63
CA CYS A 34 6.70 -2.64 4.85
C CYS A 34 6.11 -4.02 5.16
N LEU A 35 6.76 -5.07 4.65
CA LEU A 35 6.50 -6.45 5.05
C LEU A 35 7.45 -6.82 6.19
N THR A 36 6.93 -7.45 7.25
CA THR A 36 7.73 -7.99 8.35
C THR A 36 7.36 -9.45 8.60
N TRP A 37 8.34 -10.28 8.97
CA TRP A 37 8.14 -11.68 9.28
C TRP A 37 9.14 -12.14 10.36
N GLN A 38 8.84 -13.28 10.99
CA GLN A 38 9.75 -13.90 11.96
C GLN A 38 10.81 -14.72 11.21
N GLN A 39 12.08 -14.36 11.37
CA GLN A 39 13.18 -15.05 10.69
C GLN A 39 13.32 -16.51 11.12
N SER A 40 12.98 -16.83 12.37
CA SER A 40 13.09 -18.18 12.93
C SER A 40 12.11 -19.20 12.36
N ASP A 41 11.05 -18.74 11.67
CA ASP A 41 9.97 -19.59 11.15
C ASP A 41 9.71 -19.30 9.65
N ALA A 42 10.76 -18.92 8.92
CA ALA A 42 10.63 -18.62 7.51
C ALA A 42 10.41 -19.90 6.68
N SER A 43 9.14 -20.20 6.37
CA SER A 43 8.79 -21.31 5.50
C SER A 43 9.40 -21.15 4.09
N PRO A 44 9.70 -22.25 3.36
CA PRO A 44 10.19 -22.17 1.98
C PRO A 44 9.28 -21.36 1.05
N ALA A 45 7.96 -21.40 1.28
CA ALA A 45 6.99 -20.59 0.54
C ALA A 45 7.13 -19.09 0.82
N LEU A 46 7.39 -18.72 2.07
CA LEU A 46 7.65 -17.32 2.43
C LEU A 46 8.95 -16.83 1.79
N LEU A 47 10.01 -17.65 1.79
CA LEU A 47 11.27 -17.30 1.14
C LEU A 47 11.10 -17.10 -0.37
N TRP A 48 10.34 -17.97 -1.03
CA TRP A 48 9.99 -17.81 -2.44
C TRP A 48 9.21 -16.50 -2.68
N LEU A 49 8.25 -16.16 -1.81
CA LEU A 49 7.49 -14.93 -1.92
C LEU A 49 8.38 -13.69 -1.77
N LEU A 50 9.33 -13.71 -0.83
CA LEU A 50 10.27 -12.62 -0.62
C LEU A 50 11.21 -12.46 -1.83
N ASP A 51 11.70 -13.57 -2.39
CA ASP A 51 12.51 -13.57 -3.61
C ASP A 51 11.71 -13.04 -4.82
N TYR A 52 10.44 -13.45 -4.95
CA TYR A 52 9.53 -12.97 -5.99
C TYR A 52 9.22 -11.47 -5.88
N LEU A 53 8.98 -10.98 -4.65
CA LEU A 53 8.71 -9.56 -4.41
C LEU A 53 9.96 -8.70 -4.63
N GLY A 54 11.17 -9.27 -4.51
CA GLY A 54 12.43 -8.63 -4.84
C GLY A 54 12.66 -7.34 -4.06
N ASP A 55 12.82 -6.23 -4.77
CA ASP A 55 13.06 -4.90 -4.20
C ASP A 55 11.79 -4.25 -3.62
N SER A 56 11.98 -3.36 -2.64
CA SER A 56 10.90 -2.61 -1.99
C SER A 56 9.97 -1.87 -2.95
N GLU A 57 10.45 -1.44 -4.13
CA GLU A 57 9.63 -0.81 -5.17
C GLU A 57 8.65 -1.80 -5.80
N THR A 58 9.14 -2.98 -6.19
CA THR A 58 8.31 -4.07 -6.74
C THR A 58 7.32 -4.56 -5.69
N LEU A 59 7.77 -4.74 -4.44
CA LEU A 59 6.89 -5.09 -3.33
C LEU A 59 5.78 -4.07 -3.13
N ASN A 60 6.11 -2.78 -3.09
CA ASN A 60 5.12 -1.73 -2.92
C ASN A 60 4.12 -1.71 -4.07
N ARG A 61 4.60 -1.86 -5.31
CA ARG A 61 3.75 -1.85 -6.51
C ARG A 61 2.80 -3.04 -6.57
N GLU A 62 3.31 -4.25 -6.34
CA GLU A 62 2.51 -5.48 -6.41
C GLU A 62 1.56 -5.63 -5.21
N TRP A 63 2.00 -5.21 -4.02
CA TRP A 63 1.19 -5.28 -2.81
C TRP A 63 0.11 -4.20 -2.73
N LEU A 64 0.36 -3.00 -3.27
CA LEU A 64 -0.60 -1.89 -3.29
C LEU A 64 -1.39 -1.79 -4.59
N ARG A 65 -1.25 -2.76 -5.51
CA ARG A 65 -2.04 -2.81 -6.73
C ARG A 65 -3.50 -3.05 -6.36
N ALA A 66 -4.38 -2.17 -6.82
CA ALA A 66 -5.82 -2.45 -6.74
C ALA A 66 -6.14 -3.66 -7.63
N PRO A 67 -7.01 -4.59 -7.21
CA PRO A 67 -7.52 -5.63 -8.11
C PRO A 67 -8.28 -4.96 -9.26
N GLU A 68 -8.07 -5.47 -10.48
CA GLU A 68 -8.70 -4.98 -11.71
C GLU A 68 -10.20 -5.32 -11.78
#